data_AF-A0A220VG40-F1
#
_entry.id   AF-A0A220VG40-F1
#
_cell.length_a   1.000
_cell.length_b   1.000
_cell.length_c   1.000
_cell.angle_alpha   90.00
_cell.angle_beta   90.00
_cell.angle_gamma   90.00
#
_symmetry.space_group_name_H-M   'P 1'
#
loop_
_entity.id
_entity.type
_entity.pdbx_description
1 polymer ?
#
loop_
_entity_poly.entity_id
_entity_poly.type
_entity_poly.pdbx_seq_one_letter_code
_entity_poly.pdbx_strand_id
1 'polypeptide(L)'
;MIQKSEIKAAHNLLVLWDCSDLVISDLLDLSLEDKKKFFSHKYESIQFTEDQVELFRLIHKIHRLLKKKFIIGPEIYGMMQKKHEFFDNLTPLSWLIKNKAQPQLFLDKLDNCPR
;
A
#
# COMPACT_ATOMS: atom_id res chain seq x y z
N MET A 1 -17.38 -6.21 5.05
CA MET A 1 -16.46 -7.37 5.20
C MET A 1 -15.59 -7.43 3.94
N ILE A 2 -14.26 -7.40 4.07
CA ILE A 2 -13.33 -7.52 2.93
C ILE A 2 -13.11 -8.99 2.59
N GLN A 3 -12.99 -9.33 1.31
CA GLN A 3 -12.75 -10.70 0.87
C GLN A 3 -11.25 -11.07 0.97
N LYS A 4 -10.95 -12.35 1.24
CA LYS A 4 -9.56 -12.88 1.25
C LYS A 4 -8.79 -12.56 -0.04
N SER A 5 -9.48 -12.59 -1.17
CA SER A 5 -8.93 -12.23 -2.49
C SER A 5 -8.43 -10.78 -2.54
N GLU A 6 -9.14 -9.85 -1.91
CA GLU A 6 -8.77 -8.43 -1.86
C GLU A 6 -7.53 -8.21 -0.99
N ILE A 7 -7.44 -8.88 0.16
CA ILE A 7 -6.27 -8.83 1.04
C ILE A 7 -5.03 -9.39 0.33
N LYS A 8 -5.16 -10.57 -0.28
CA LYS A 8 -4.08 -11.19 -1.06
C LYS A 8 -3.63 -10.29 -2.20
N ALA A 9 -4.56 -9.67 -2.92
CA ALA A 9 -4.24 -8.78 -4.01
C ALA A 9 -3.52 -7.50 -3.51
N ALA A 10 -3.95 -6.92 -2.38
CA ALA A 10 -3.25 -5.79 -1.76
C ALA A 10 -1.82 -6.18 -1.31
N HIS A 11 -1.66 -7.35 -0.68
CA HIS A 11 -0.34 -7.87 -0.31
C HIS A 11 0.58 -8.02 -1.53
N ASN A 12 0.09 -8.64 -2.61
CA ASN A 12 0.86 -8.79 -3.85
C ASN A 12 1.28 -7.43 -4.43
N LEU A 13 0.42 -6.41 -4.36
CA LEU A 13 0.77 -5.07 -4.81
C LEU A 13 1.89 -4.45 -3.98
N LEU A 14 1.84 -4.60 -2.65
CA LEU A 14 2.93 -4.15 -1.78
C LEU A 14 4.25 -4.84 -2.14
N VAL A 15 4.24 -6.15 -2.36
CA VAL A 15 5.43 -6.90 -2.81
C VAL A 15 5.94 -6.39 -4.16
N LEU A 16 5.05 -6.13 -5.13
CA LEU A 16 5.42 -5.57 -6.43
C LEU A 16 5.98 -4.14 -6.35
N TRP A 17 5.59 -3.39 -5.31
CA TRP A 17 6.16 -2.09 -4.98
C TRP A 17 7.48 -2.18 -4.21
N ASP A 18 8.05 -3.39 -4.10
CA ASP A 18 9.31 -3.68 -3.40
C ASP A 18 9.25 -3.30 -1.91
N CYS A 19 8.07 -3.47 -1.30
CA CYS A 19 7.93 -3.33 0.15
C CYS A 19 8.55 -4.54 0.84
N SER A 20 9.48 -4.32 1.76
CA SER A 20 9.97 -5.39 2.63
C SER A 20 8.91 -5.82 3.64
N ASP A 21 9.03 -7.05 4.16
CA ASP A 21 8.13 -7.57 5.20
C ASP A 21 8.04 -6.65 6.42
N LEU A 22 9.14 -5.98 6.78
CA LEU A 22 9.16 -4.99 7.86
C LEU A 22 8.25 -3.81 7.53
N VAL A 23 8.39 -3.24 6.34
CA VAL A 23 7.59 -2.09 5.89
C VAL A 23 6.11 -2.44 5.77
N ILE A 24 5.78 -3.63 5.25
CA ILE A 24 4.40 -4.13 5.18
C ILE A 24 3.81 -4.29 6.58
N SER A 25 4.58 -4.87 7.49
CA SER A 25 4.17 -5.05 8.88
C SER A 25 3.92 -3.73 9.58
N ASP A 26 4.80 -2.75 9.37
CA ASP A 26 4.69 -1.42 9.97
C ASP A 26 3.52 -0.66 9.35
N LEU A 27 3.31 -0.75 8.04
CA LEU A 27 2.18 -0.15 7.33
C LEU A 27 0.84 -0.66 7.89
N LEU A 28 0.71 -1.97 8.05
CA LEU A 28 -0.50 -2.63 8.51
C LEU A 28 -0.65 -2.68 10.03
N ASP A 29 0.36 -2.25 10.80
CA ASP A 29 0.37 -2.34 12.26
C ASP A 29 0.05 -3.76 12.78
N LEU A 30 0.73 -4.76 12.20
CA LEU A 30 0.51 -6.17 12.54
C LEU A 30 1.21 -6.55 13.86
N SER A 31 0.50 -7.28 14.72
CA SER A 31 1.11 -7.94 15.88
C SER A 31 2.16 -8.96 15.44
N LEU A 32 3.10 -9.33 16.33
CA LEU A 32 4.13 -10.34 16.02
C LEU A 32 3.51 -11.68 15.57
N GLU A 33 2.37 -12.06 16.15
CA GLU A 33 1.64 -13.27 15.79
C GLU A 33 1.01 -13.15 14.40
N ASP A 34 0.35 -12.02 14.13
CA ASP A 34 -0.33 -11.80 12.84
C ASP A 34 0.66 -11.63 11.69
N LYS A 35 1.86 -11.06 11.92
CA LYS A 35 2.94 -11.04 10.94
C LYS A 35 3.23 -12.45 10.42
N LYS A 36 3.42 -13.42 11.30
CA LYS A 36 3.70 -14.82 10.90
C LYS A 36 2.58 -15.41 10.06
N LYS A 37 1.32 -15.19 10.47
CA LYS A 37 0.14 -15.66 9.73
C LYS A 37 0.02 -14.98 8.36
N PHE A 38 0.29 -13.68 8.29
CA PHE A 38 0.14 -12.85 7.11
C PHE A 38 1.12 -13.26 6.01
N PHE A 39 2.42 -13.37 6.33
CA PHE A 39 3.44 -13.81 5.38
C PHE A 39 3.36 -15.31 5.06
N SER A 40 2.70 -16.09 5.92
CA SER A 40 2.32 -17.48 5.61
C SER A 40 1.02 -17.59 4.79
N HIS A 41 0.44 -16.47 4.33
CA HIS A 41 -0.78 -16.40 3.52
C HIS A 41 -2.04 -16.97 4.20
N LYS A 42 -2.06 -17.05 5.53
CA LYS A 42 -3.19 -17.52 6.36
C LYS A 42 -4.10 -16.36 6.77
N TYR A 43 -4.50 -15.52 5.81
CA TYR A 43 -5.26 -14.28 6.08
C TYR A 43 -6.57 -14.51 6.84
N GLU A 44 -7.24 -15.65 6.63
CA GLU A 44 -8.48 -16.05 7.30
C GLU A 44 -8.34 -16.23 8.82
N SER A 45 -7.12 -16.40 9.31
CA SER A 45 -6.80 -16.57 10.73
C SER A 45 -6.38 -15.29 11.43
N ILE A 46 -6.49 -14.15 10.73
CA ILE A 46 -6.15 -12.82 11.22
C ILE A 46 -7.44 -12.01 11.31
N GLN A 47 -7.69 -11.43 12.47
CA GLN A 47 -8.79 -10.50 12.64
C GLN A 47 -8.29 -9.09 12.34
N PHE A 48 -8.56 -8.60 11.13
CA PHE A 48 -8.17 -7.25 10.73
C PHE A 48 -9.08 -6.19 11.36
N THR A 49 -8.49 -5.09 11.80
CA THR A 49 -9.22 -3.90 12.25
C THR A 49 -9.86 -3.17 11.06
N GLU A 50 -10.83 -2.29 11.33
CA GLU A 50 -11.44 -1.48 10.28
C GLU A 50 -10.41 -0.61 9.54
N ASP A 51 -9.47 -0.02 10.26
CA ASP A 51 -8.38 0.78 9.68
C ASP A 51 -7.49 -0.04 8.75
N GLN A 52 -7.16 -1.28 9.12
CA GLN A 52 -6.39 -2.20 8.26
C GLN A 52 -7.18 -2.57 7.00
N VAL A 53 -8.49 -2.79 7.13
CA VAL A 53 -9.39 -3.06 6.00
C VAL A 53 -9.44 -1.87 5.05
N GLU A 54 -9.58 -0.65 5.57
CA GLU A 54 -9.53 0.57 4.76
C GLU A 54 -8.17 0.77 4.10
N LEU A 55 -7.08 0.40 4.77
CA LEU A 55 -5.75 0.47 4.18
C LEU A 55 -5.58 -0.47 2.98
N PHE A 56 -6.15 -1.69 3.03
CA PHE A 56 -6.16 -2.58 1.86
C PHE A 56 -6.95 -1.97 0.70
N ARG A 57 -8.12 -1.38 0.97
CA ARG A 57 -8.92 -0.67 -0.04
C ARG A 57 -8.17 0.51 -0.64
N LEU A 58 -7.43 1.25 0.20
CA LEU A 58 -6.59 2.35 -0.22
C LEU A 58 -5.48 1.89 -1.17
N ILE A 59 -4.77 0.80 -0.85
CA ILE A 59 -3.73 0.21 -1.72
C ILE A 59 -4.29 -0.10 -3.12
N HIS A 60 -5.49 -0.70 -3.19
CA HIS A 60 -6.18 -0.95 -4.46
C HIS A 60 -6.52 0.33 -5.20
N LYS A 61 -7.03 1.35 -4.50
CA LYS A 61 -7.37 2.65 -5.07
C LYS A 61 -6.13 3.34 -5.65
N ILE A 62 -5.01 3.33 -4.92
CA ILE A 62 -3.72 3.86 -5.37
C ILE A 62 -3.27 3.16 -6.65
N HIS A 63 -3.25 1.83 -6.66
CA HIS A 63 -2.84 1.07 -7.84
C HIS A 63 -3.73 1.36 -9.06
N ARG A 64 -5.05 1.48 -8.86
CA ARG A 64 -5.99 1.83 -9.93
C ARG A 64 -5.75 3.24 -10.47
N LEU A 65 -5.43 4.22 -9.62
CA LEU A 65 -5.10 5.58 -10.06
C LEU A 65 -3.80 5.60 -10.85
N LEU A 66 -2.77 4.90 -10.39
CA LEU A 66 -1.50 4.77 -11.11
C LEU A 66 -1.70 4.13 -12.49
N LYS A 67 -2.55 3.10 -12.60
CA LYS A 67 -2.92 2.49 -13.90
C LYS A 67 -3.63 3.42 -14.87
N LYS A 68 -4.26 4.51 -14.40
CA LYS A 68 -4.82 5.54 -15.29
C LYS A 68 -3.76 6.53 -15.79
N LYS A 69 -2.64 6.66 -15.06
CA LYS A 69 -1.57 7.61 -15.37
C LYS A 69 -0.46 6.99 -16.20
N PHE A 70 -0.05 5.77 -15.85
CA PHE A 70 1.07 5.06 -16.45
C PHE A 70 0.56 3.88 -17.29
N ILE A 71 1.18 3.68 -18.45
CA ILE A 71 0.72 2.68 -19.43
C ILE A 71 1.32 1.31 -19.13
N ILE A 72 2.56 1.28 -18.64
CA ILE A 72 3.29 0.03 -18.39
C ILE A 72 3.51 -0.21 -16.89
N GLY A 73 3.37 -1.47 -16.47
CA GLY A 73 3.53 -1.88 -15.07
C GLY A 73 4.83 -1.40 -14.39
N PRO A 74 6.00 -1.46 -15.05
CA PRO A 74 7.26 -0.99 -14.46
C PRO A 74 7.27 0.49 -14.07
N GLU A 75 6.56 1.36 -14.79
CA GLU A 75 6.45 2.79 -14.44
C GLU A 75 5.65 2.98 -13.15
N ILE A 76 4.57 2.19 -12.98
CA ILE A 76 3.76 2.19 -11.75
C ILE A 76 4.60 1.79 -10.55
N TYR A 77 5.43 0.76 -10.69
CA TYR A 77 6.27 0.28 -9.60
C TYR A 77 7.41 1.26 -9.31
N GLY A 78 8.06 1.78 -10.36
CA GLY A 78 9.09 2.82 -10.23
C GLY A 78 8.57 4.08 -9.55
N MET A 79 7.32 4.48 -9.81
CA MET A 79 6.66 5.59 -9.12
C MET A 79 6.57 5.33 -7.60
N MET A 80 6.20 4.12 -7.19
CA MET A 80 6.08 3.77 -5.76
C MET A 80 7.43 3.57 -5.05
N GLN A 81 8.49 3.28 -5.79
CA GLN A 81 9.82 2.97 -5.25
C GLN A 81 10.76 4.18 -5.17
N LYS A 82 10.57 5.19 -6.03
CA LYS A 82 11.46 6.36 -6.09
C LYS A 82 11.00 7.47 -5.14
N LYS A 83 11.95 8.30 -4.70
CA LYS A 83 11.66 9.53 -3.96
C LYS A 83 11.14 10.60 -4.90
N HIS A 84 10.16 11.38 -4.43
CA HIS A 84 9.61 12.49 -5.20
C HIS A 84 9.54 13.75 -4.36
N GLU A 85 9.85 14.90 -4.97
CA GLU A 85 9.79 16.19 -4.30
C GLU A 85 8.39 16.50 -3.74
N PHE A 86 7.34 16.15 -4.49
CA PHE A 86 5.95 16.34 -4.05
C PHE A 86 5.50 15.36 -2.95
N PHE A 87 6.30 14.34 -2.64
CA PHE A 87 6.18 13.50 -1.44
C PHE A 87 7.25 13.86 -0.40
N ASP A 88 7.65 15.13 -0.33
CA ASP A 88 8.62 15.65 0.65
C ASP A 88 9.97 14.90 0.61
N ASN A 89 10.40 14.53 -0.61
CA ASN A 89 11.60 13.71 -0.87
C ASN A 89 11.56 12.30 -0.22
N LEU A 90 10.36 11.79 0.05
CA LEU A 90 10.12 10.40 0.45
C LEU A 90 9.62 9.59 -0.76
N THR A 91 9.70 8.27 -0.64
CA THR A 91 8.91 7.40 -1.52
C THR A 91 7.42 7.56 -1.17
N PRO A 92 6.49 7.37 -2.12
CA PRO A 92 5.07 7.48 -1.81
C PRO A 92 4.65 6.56 -0.66
N LEU A 93 5.24 5.36 -0.58
CA LEU A 93 4.97 4.41 0.50
C LEU A 93 5.46 4.93 1.86
N SER A 94 6.71 5.41 1.95
CA SER A 94 7.23 5.99 3.20
C SER A 94 6.43 7.22 3.63
N TRP A 95 5.99 8.03 2.66
CA TRP A 95 5.11 9.16 2.94
C TRP A 95 3.76 8.70 3.49
N LEU A 96 3.15 7.67 2.89
CA LEU A 96 1.88 7.10 3.35
C LEU A 96 2.00 6.54 4.78
N ILE A 97 3.09 5.86 5.11
CA ILE A 97 3.36 5.34 6.46
C ILE A 97 3.50 6.49 7.47
N LYS A 98 4.17 7.59 7.10
CA LYS A 98 4.34 8.77 7.97
C LYS A 98 3.02 9.53 8.16
N ASN A 99 2.12 9.49 7.18
CA ASN A 99 0.89 10.26 7.14
C ASN A 99 -0.38 9.39 7.07
N LYS A 100 -0.39 8.22 7.73
CA LYS A 100 -1.51 7.25 7.66
C LYS A 100 -2.87 7.84 8.04
N ALA A 101 -2.88 8.87 8.90
CA ALA A 101 -4.09 9.59 9.30
C ALA A 101 -4.68 10.48 8.18
N GLN A 102 -3.97 10.65 7.06
CA GLN A 102 -4.35 11.54 5.96
C GLN A 102 -4.31 10.83 4.59
N PRO A 103 -5.05 9.73 4.40
CA PRO A 103 -5.03 8.96 3.15
C PRO A 103 -5.59 9.76 1.97
N GLN A 104 -6.49 10.72 2.20
CA GLN A 104 -7.01 11.58 1.14
C GLN A 104 -5.91 12.51 0.59
N LEU A 105 -5.06 13.07 1.45
CA LEU A 105 -3.94 13.92 1.01
C LEU A 105 -2.95 13.14 0.14
N PHE A 106 -2.75 11.84 0.43
CA PHE A 106 -1.97 10.96 -0.44
C PHE A 106 -2.57 10.88 -1.84
N LEU A 107 -3.88 10.64 -1.92
CA LEU A 107 -4.59 10.48 -3.19
C LEU A 107 -4.58 11.79 -3.99
N ASP A 108 -4.75 12.93 -3.34
CA ASP A 108 -4.71 14.25 -3.98
C ASP A 108 -3.31 14.52 -4.56
N LYS A 109 -2.23 14.21 -3.83
CA LYS A 109 -0.85 14.29 -4.34
C LYS A 109 -0.64 13.35 -5.54
N LEU A 110 -1.17 12.13 -5.48
CA LEU A 110 -1.06 11.15 -6.56
C LEU A 110 -1.81 11.61 -7.83
N ASP A 111 -3.00 12.18 -7.67
CA ASP A 111 -3.82 12.68 -8.76
C ASP A 111 -3.20 13.91 -9.44
N ASN A 112 -2.41 14.68 -8.70
CA ASN A 112 -1.63 15.80 -9.23
C ASN A 112 -0.18 15.43 -9.62
N CYS A 113 0.22 14.16 -9.50
CA CYS A 113 1.54 13.70 -9.90
C CYS A 113 1.79 13.99 -11.40
N PRO A 114 2.94 14.63 -11.77
CA PRO A 114 3.32 14.79 -13.17
C PRO A 114 3.46 13.42 -13.84
N ARG A 115 3.16 13.36 -15.13
CA ARG A 115 3.39 12.17 -15.95
C ARG A 115 4.87 12.04 -16.28
#